data_AF-A0A948F0P2-F1
#
_entry.id   AF-A0A948F0P2-F1
#
_cell.length_a   1.000
_cell.length_b   1.000
_cell.length_c   1.000
_cell.angle_alpha   90.00
_cell.angle_beta   90.00
_cell.angle_gamma   90.00
#
_symmetry.space_group_name_H-M   'P 1'
#
loop_
_entity.id
_entity.type
_entity.pdbx_description
1 polymer ?
#
loop_
_entity_poly.entity_id
_entity_poly.type
_entity_poly.pdbx_seq_one_letter_code
_entity_poly.pdbx_strand_id
1 'polypeptide(L)'
;MSGIWWGGFEFAAGEMRAWRLGPLEVWITRAAAEFRVATRSDPGGDEFALRAGEPCTEPVPDDAELVRYGVRDASRRLEIAPAAADRAVIVKSETTFIVPPGGATTAFISSPIWLRIQLPEPRRLLHEEPAQRPSDTWFGASTLEGELCYAIRTSVRFDLKNLPVRPYRAVSVVRILNHADTPLPLARLRLPLPYLSFYADGDGRLWTESVTLDRRQDDDLAEIKLGKSAPREAGQCTKVTGPREEMEKKHLIRSFTGLLGLRKDREGYERVVE
;
A
#
# COMPACT_ATOMS: atom_id res chain seq x y z
N MET A 1 -20.92 -12.23 5.35
CA MET A 1 -21.08 -10.91 6.01
C MET A 1 -20.00 -10.03 5.44
N SER A 2 -20.34 -8.90 4.82
CA SER A 2 -19.36 -8.07 4.11
C SER A 2 -18.33 -7.50 5.09
N GLY A 3 -17.09 -8.00 5.02
CA GLY A 3 -15.91 -7.54 5.77
C GLY A 3 -15.39 -6.17 5.31
N ILE A 4 -16.29 -5.25 4.99
CA ILE A 4 -15.94 -3.92 4.54
C ILE A 4 -15.73 -3.05 5.78
N TRP A 5 -14.48 -2.67 6.04
CA TRP A 5 -14.09 -1.92 7.23
C TRP A 5 -14.03 -0.39 7.01
N TRP A 6 -14.19 0.06 5.76
CA TRP A 6 -14.16 1.46 5.36
C TRP A 6 -15.57 2.00 5.07
N GLY A 7 -15.70 3.32 5.03
CA GLY A 7 -16.95 4.02 4.81
C GLY A 7 -17.24 5.08 5.87
N GLY A 8 -18.49 5.52 5.95
CA GLY A 8 -18.96 6.44 6.97
C GLY A 8 -19.41 5.71 8.23
N PHE A 9 -18.89 6.12 9.38
CA PHE A 9 -19.23 5.56 10.68
C PHE A 9 -19.79 6.64 11.59
N GLU A 10 -20.96 6.38 12.18
CA GLU A 10 -21.57 7.25 13.17
C GLU A 10 -21.23 6.81 14.59
N PHE A 11 -20.98 7.80 15.46
CA PHE A 11 -20.61 7.62 16.85
C PHE A 11 -21.63 8.30 17.77
N ALA A 12 -22.20 7.53 18.69
CA ALA A 12 -22.93 8.07 19.83
C ALA A 12 -22.00 8.80 20.81
N ALA A 13 -22.56 9.60 21.72
CA ALA A 13 -21.76 10.28 22.73
C ALA A 13 -21.14 9.26 23.70
N GLY A 14 -19.81 9.30 23.87
CA GLY A 14 -19.08 8.35 24.70
C GLY A 14 -18.84 6.98 24.05
N GLU A 15 -19.35 6.75 22.82
CA GLU A 15 -19.16 5.47 22.14
C GLU A 15 -17.70 5.31 21.70
N MET A 16 -17.18 4.10 21.91
CA MET A 16 -15.94 3.63 21.32
C MET A 16 -16.25 2.56 20.28
N ARG A 17 -15.54 2.63 19.16
CA ARG A 17 -15.53 1.60 18.11
C ARG A 17 -14.12 1.14 17.85
N ALA A 18 -13.97 -0.10 17.40
CA ALA A 18 -12.67 -0.68 17.14
C ALA A 18 -12.57 -1.29 15.74
N TRP A 19 -11.39 -1.16 15.17
CA TRP A 19 -10.96 -1.78 13.93
C TRP A 19 -9.76 -2.67 14.20
N ARG A 20 -9.68 -3.77 13.48
CA ARG A 20 -8.49 -4.61 13.41
C ARG A 20 -8.25 -4.97 11.95
N LEU A 21 -7.06 -4.67 11.45
CA LEU A 21 -6.63 -4.89 10.08
C LEU A 21 -5.29 -5.65 10.14
N GLY A 22 -5.37 -6.97 10.30
CA GLY A 22 -4.21 -7.80 10.59
C GLY A 22 -3.45 -7.29 11.82
N PRO A 23 -2.21 -6.76 11.65
CA PRO A 23 -1.40 -6.26 12.75
C PRO A 23 -1.80 -4.86 13.28
N LEU A 24 -2.61 -4.08 12.56
CA LEU A 24 -3.06 -2.77 13.05
C LEU A 24 -4.37 -2.90 13.83
N GLU A 25 -4.37 -2.39 15.06
CA GLU A 25 -5.57 -2.19 15.87
C GLU A 25 -5.81 -0.70 16.08
N VAL A 26 -7.06 -0.27 15.94
CA VAL A 26 -7.47 1.13 16.07
C VAL A 26 -8.72 1.22 16.92
N TRP A 27 -8.71 2.07 17.93
CA TRP A 27 -9.89 2.43 18.71
C TRP A 27 -10.21 3.90 18.50
N ILE A 28 -11.46 4.19 18.18
CA ILE A 28 -11.95 5.57 18.06
C ILE A 28 -13.04 5.79 19.10
N THR A 29 -12.82 6.74 19.99
CA THR A 29 -13.81 7.15 21.00
C THR A 29 -14.32 8.55 20.71
N ARG A 30 -15.63 8.74 20.71
CA ARG A 30 -16.25 10.07 20.63
C ARG A 30 -16.46 10.63 22.04
N ALA A 31 -15.67 11.62 22.42
CA ALA A 31 -15.91 12.41 23.62
C ALA A 31 -16.71 13.69 23.28
N ALA A 32 -17.00 14.52 24.28
CA ALA A 32 -17.91 15.66 24.13
C ALA A 32 -17.45 16.68 23.06
N ALA A 33 -16.15 17.01 23.00
CA ALA A 33 -15.59 18.01 22.09
C ALA A 33 -14.40 17.48 21.26
N GLU A 34 -14.18 16.16 21.25
CA GLU A 34 -13.03 15.55 20.60
C GLU A 34 -13.30 14.12 20.15
N PHE A 35 -12.53 13.67 19.16
CA PHE A 35 -12.30 12.25 18.92
C PHE A 35 -10.94 11.86 19.51
N ARG A 36 -10.91 10.70 20.15
CA ARG A 36 -9.69 10.04 20.62
C ARG A 36 -9.41 8.87 19.71
N VAL A 37 -8.24 8.85 19.10
CA VAL A 37 -7.78 7.74 18.27
C VAL A 37 -6.62 7.09 18.99
N ALA A 38 -6.79 5.83 19.36
CA ALA A 38 -5.71 5.00 19.88
C ALA A 38 -5.31 3.99 18.80
N THR A 39 -4.02 3.85 18.55
CA THR A 39 -3.48 2.87 17.59
C THR A 39 -2.48 1.95 18.26
N ARG A 40 -2.47 0.69 17.84
CA ARG A 40 -1.46 -0.29 18.25
C ARG A 40 -1.07 -1.15 17.07
N SER A 41 0.23 -1.39 16.95
CA SER A 41 0.80 -2.31 15.96
C SER A 41 1.24 -3.59 16.65
N ASP A 42 0.71 -4.73 16.20
CA ASP A 42 1.09 -6.09 16.61
C ASP A 42 1.60 -6.87 15.39
N PRO A 43 2.86 -6.69 14.96
CA PRO A 43 3.41 -7.35 13.78
C PRO A 43 3.44 -8.89 13.86
N GLY A 44 3.35 -9.46 15.07
CA GLY A 44 3.30 -10.90 15.32
C GLY A 44 1.88 -11.48 15.41
N GLY A 45 0.86 -10.63 15.35
CA GLY A 45 -0.54 -11.01 15.43
C GLY A 45 -1.07 -11.72 14.19
N ASP A 46 -2.34 -12.12 14.25
CA ASP A 46 -3.04 -12.75 13.12
C ASP A 46 -3.17 -11.79 11.92
N GLU A 47 -2.47 -12.11 10.82
CA GLU A 47 -2.48 -11.35 9.56
C GLU A 47 -3.83 -11.39 8.81
N PHE A 48 -4.74 -12.30 9.19
CA PHE A 48 -6.05 -12.41 8.58
C PHE A 48 -7.16 -11.75 9.42
N ALA A 49 -6.83 -11.29 10.62
CA ALA A 49 -7.79 -10.70 11.54
C ALA A 49 -8.44 -9.45 10.95
N LEU A 50 -9.77 -9.40 11.08
CA LEU A 50 -10.59 -8.30 10.61
C LEU A 50 -11.67 -7.97 11.65
N ARG A 51 -11.68 -6.73 12.12
CA ARG A 51 -12.80 -6.11 12.86
C ARG A 51 -13.16 -4.80 12.17
N ALA A 52 -14.45 -4.60 11.87
CA ALA A 52 -14.92 -3.56 10.95
C ALA A 52 -15.73 -2.45 11.65
N GLY A 53 -15.09 -1.71 12.58
CA GLY A 53 -15.71 -0.52 13.19
C GLY A 53 -16.90 -0.81 14.09
N GLU A 54 -16.88 -1.98 14.73
CA GLU A 54 -17.91 -2.43 15.66
C GLU A 54 -17.79 -1.69 16.99
N PRO A 55 -18.91 -1.42 17.69
CA PRO A 55 -18.87 -0.92 19.06
C PRO A 55 -17.96 -1.78 19.95
N CYS A 56 -17.21 -1.13 20.83
CA CYS A 56 -16.21 -1.76 21.67
C CYS A 56 -16.34 -1.28 23.11
N THR A 57 -16.47 -2.24 24.04
CA THR A 57 -16.46 -1.99 25.49
C THR A 57 -15.17 -2.48 26.15
N GLU A 58 -14.35 -3.23 25.42
CA GLU A 58 -13.03 -3.69 25.88
C GLU A 58 -12.13 -2.46 26.10
N PRO A 59 -11.33 -2.43 27.19
CA PRO A 59 -10.44 -1.31 27.44
C PRO A 59 -9.39 -1.19 26.32
N VAL A 60 -9.01 0.05 26.01
CA VAL A 60 -7.88 0.31 25.13
C VAL A 60 -6.61 -0.17 25.84
N PRO A 61 -5.73 -0.94 25.17
CA PRO A 61 -4.46 -1.38 25.75
C PRO A 61 -3.56 -0.21 26.18
N ASP A 62 -2.82 -0.37 27.27
CA ASP A 62 -1.95 0.67 27.84
C ASP A 62 -0.78 1.05 26.92
N ASP A 63 -0.40 0.14 26.01
CA ASP A 63 0.68 0.32 25.03
C ASP A 63 0.21 0.96 23.70
N ALA A 64 -1.08 1.31 23.60
CA ALA A 64 -1.61 2.00 22.42
C ALA A 64 -1.22 3.48 22.42
N GLU A 65 -0.82 4.00 21.25
CA GLU A 65 -0.51 5.41 21.06
C GLU A 65 -1.81 6.21 20.92
N LEU A 66 -2.02 7.18 21.82
CA LEU A 66 -3.24 7.97 21.89
C LEU A 66 -3.05 9.38 21.32
N VAL A 67 -3.85 9.73 20.31
CA VAL A 67 -3.94 11.09 19.76
C VAL A 67 -5.35 11.65 19.93
N ARG A 68 -5.44 12.94 20.27
CA ARG A 68 -6.72 13.64 20.54
C ARG A 68 -6.95 14.72 19.49
N TYR A 69 -8.15 14.73 18.92
CA TYR A 69 -8.56 15.66 17.88
C TYR A 69 -9.77 16.47 18.34
N GLY A 70 -9.56 17.76 18.61
CA GLY A 70 -10.66 18.68 18.90
C GLY A 70 -11.53 18.90 17.66
N VAL A 71 -12.84 18.68 17.78
CA VAL A 71 -13.80 18.87 16.69
C VAL A 71 -14.93 19.76 17.18
N ARG A 72 -15.31 20.76 16.36
CA ARG A 72 -16.43 21.66 16.67
C ARG A 72 -17.75 20.87 16.71
N ASP A 73 -18.61 21.24 17.64
CA ASP A 73 -19.80 20.46 18.01
C ASP A 73 -20.79 20.33 16.84
N ALA A 74 -20.99 19.08 16.37
CA ALA A 74 -21.99 18.56 15.41
C ALA A 74 -21.48 17.29 14.69
N SER A 75 -20.16 17.11 14.57
CA SER A 75 -19.57 15.96 13.86
C SER A 75 -19.75 14.66 14.67
N ARG A 76 -20.78 13.90 14.32
CA ARG A 76 -21.01 12.53 14.84
C ARG A 76 -20.46 11.45 13.92
N ARG A 77 -19.96 11.85 12.75
CA ARG A 77 -19.57 10.94 11.67
C ARG A 77 -18.10 11.13 11.32
N LEU A 78 -17.41 10.01 11.15
CA LEU A 78 -16.08 9.95 10.56
C LEU A 78 -16.14 9.14 9.27
N GLU A 79 -15.26 9.45 8.33
CA GLU A 79 -14.96 8.64 7.17
C GLU A 79 -13.66 7.87 7.40
N ILE A 80 -13.76 6.56 7.35
CA ILE A 80 -12.63 5.63 7.40
C ILE A 80 -12.36 5.17 5.97
N ALA A 81 -11.11 5.23 5.52
CA ALA A 81 -10.78 4.85 4.16
C ALA A 81 -9.38 4.23 4.04
N PRO A 82 -9.17 3.25 3.16
CA PRO A 82 -7.84 2.82 2.77
C PRO A 82 -7.18 3.85 1.88
N ALA A 83 -5.87 4.03 2.03
CA ALA A 83 -5.04 4.84 1.16
C ALA A 83 -3.75 4.09 0.80
N ALA A 84 -3.22 4.36 -0.38
CA ALA A 84 -1.92 3.84 -0.80
C ALA A 84 -0.81 4.30 0.15
N ALA A 85 0.41 3.76 0.02
CA ALA A 85 1.57 4.34 0.67
C ALA A 85 1.81 5.77 0.17
N ASP A 86 2.36 6.63 1.02
CA ASP A 86 2.80 7.99 0.68
C ASP A 86 4.13 8.03 -0.09
N ARG A 87 4.77 6.86 -0.30
CA ARG A 87 6.01 6.72 -1.07
C ARG A 87 5.93 5.52 -2.01
N ALA A 88 6.78 5.52 -3.04
CA ALA A 88 6.97 4.35 -3.87
C ALA A 88 7.48 3.16 -3.03
N VAL A 89 7.10 1.95 -3.43
CA VAL A 89 7.49 0.72 -2.75
C VAL A 89 8.44 -0.09 -3.62
N ILE A 90 9.62 -0.40 -3.10
CA ILE A 90 10.57 -1.35 -3.66
C ILE A 90 10.20 -2.74 -3.19
N VAL A 91 9.72 -3.54 -4.13
CA VAL A 91 9.40 -4.95 -3.94
C VAL A 91 10.67 -5.74 -4.22
N LYS A 92 11.21 -6.37 -3.18
CA LYS A 92 12.38 -7.26 -3.31
C LYS A 92 11.89 -8.68 -3.55
N SER A 93 12.31 -9.30 -4.65
CA SER A 93 12.05 -10.71 -4.90
C SER A 93 12.96 -11.57 -4.01
N GLU A 94 12.41 -12.62 -3.38
CA GLU A 94 13.20 -13.56 -2.57
C GLU A 94 14.23 -14.32 -3.43
N THR A 95 13.82 -14.69 -4.64
CA THR A 95 14.67 -15.30 -5.66
C THR A 95 14.57 -14.51 -6.95
N THR A 96 15.69 -14.28 -7.62
CA THR A 96 15.70 -13.58 -8.91
C THR A 96 14.85 -14.34 -9.92
N PHE A 97 13.83 -13.68 -10.47
CA PHE A 97 13.06 -14.17 -11.60
C PHE A 97 13.61 -13.52 -12.88
N ILE A 98 13.88 -14.31 -13.92
CA ILE A 98 14.44 -13.77 -15.18
C ILE A 98 13.35 -13.77 -16.24
N VAL A 99 13.06 -12.60 -16.81
CA VAL A 99 12.25 -12.48 -18.03
C VAL A 99 13.20 -12.57 -19.23
N PRO A 100 13.07 -13.56 -20.12
CA PRO A 100 13.96 -13.70 -21.27
C PRO A 100 13.77 -12.55 -22.28
N PRO A 101 14.70 -12.36 -23.22
CA PRO A 101 14.51 -11.46 -24.37
C PRO A 101 13.21 -11.75 -25.11
N GLY A 102 12.48 -10.70 -25.49
CA GLY A 102 11.15 -10.80 -26.10
C GLY A 102 10.04 -11.36 -25.18
N GLY A 103 10.36 -11.66 -23.91
CA GLY A 103 9.47 -12.31 -22.96
C GLY A 103 8.51 -11.35 -22.27
N ALA A 104 7.47 -11.94 -21.67
CA ALA A 104 6.51 -11.22 -20.84
C ALA A 104 6.10 -12.06 -19.62
N THR A 105 5.79 -11.40 -18.51
CA THR A 105 5.22 -12.03 -17.32
C THR A 105 4.23 -11.11 -16.61
N THR A 106 3.41 -11.66 -15.72
CA THR A 106 2.51 -10.90 -14.83
C THR A 106 2.79 -11.29 -13.39
N ALA A 107 3.11 -10.31 -12.57
CA ALA A 107 3.33 -10.43 -11.14
C ALA A 107 2.14 -9.85 -10.36
N PHE A 108 1.77 -10.51 -9.27
CA PHE A 108 0.77 -10.06 -8.32
C PHE A 108 1.48 -9.67 -7.02
N ILE A 109 1.35 -8.40 -6.65
CA ILE A 109 2.08 -7.81 -5.53
C ILE A 109 1.08 -7.34 -4.50
N SER A 110 1.24 -7.80 -3.26
CA SER A 110 0.41 -7.37 -2.15
C SER A 110 1.18 -6.36 -1.30
N SER A 111 0.70 -5.12 -1.22
CA SER A 111 1.34 -4.02 -0.47
C SER A 111 0.47 -3.58 0.70
N PRO A 112 1.04 -3.24 1.86
CA PRO A 112 0.30 -2.67 2.98
C PRO A 112 -0.45 -1.39 2.58
N ILE A 113 -1.59 -1.16 3.23
CA ILE A 113 -2.40 0.05 3.08
C ILE A 113 -2.25 0.96 4.30
N TRP A 114 -2.62 2.22 4.14
CA TRP A 114 -2.74 3.20 5.21
C TRP A 114 -4.23 3.38 5.52
N LEU A 115 -4.57 3.37 6.80
CA LEU A 115 -5.92 3.71 7.26
C LEU A 115 -5.97 5.23 7.46
N ARG A 116 -6.94 5.89 6.82
CA ARG A 116 -7.23 7.32 7.01
C ARG A 116 -8.52 7.52 7.78
N ILE A 117 -8.49 8.40 8.77
CA ILE A 117 -9.65 8.86 9.55
C ILE A 117 -9.89 10.33 9.20
N GLN A 118 -11.08 10.63 8.69
CA GLN A 118 -11.41 11.96 8.16
C GLN A 118 -12.76 12.45 8.68
N LEU A 119 -12.91 13.77 8.75
CA LEU A 119 -14.23 14.41 8.79
C LEU A 119 -14.83 14.40 7.37
N PRO A 120 -16.15 14.20 7.22
CA PRO A 120 -16.78 14.13 5.89
C PRO A 120 -16.87 15.49 5.19
N GLU A 121 -17.22 16.58 5.90
CA GLU A 121 -17.48 17.88 5.26
C GLU A 121 -17.09 19.08 6.17
N PRO A 122 -16.22 20.01 5.69
CA PRO A 122 -15.32 19.80 4.56
C PRO A 122 -14.39 18.62 4.87
N ARG A 123 -14.05 17.83 3.84
CA ARG A 123 -13.20 16.65 4.02
C ARG A 123 -11.86 17.05 4.62
N ARG A 124 -11.55 16.53 5.81
CA ARG A 124 -10.32 16.87 6.55
C ARG A 124 -9.73 15.63 7.16
N LEU A 125 -8.46 15.36 6.85
CA LEU A 125 -7.70 14.30 7.49
C LEU A 125 -7.45 14.64 8.96
N LEU A 126 -7.84 13.73 9.85
CA LEU A 126 -7.52 13.81 11.27
C LEU A 126 -6.29 12.95 11.56
N HIS A 127 -6.35 11.68 11.15
CA HIS A 127 -5.35 10.69 11.49
C HIS A 127 -5.06 9.78 10.31
N GLU A 128 -3.83 9.30 10.21
CA GLU A 128 -3.39 8.35 9.21
C GLU A 128 -2.35 7.41 9.82
N GLU A 129 -2.56 6.11 9.66
CA GLU A 129 -1.69 5.08 10.23
C GLU A 129 -1.42 3.97 9.19
N PRO A 130 -0.16 3.56 8.95
CA PRO A 130 0.12 2.37 8.15
C PRO A 130 -0.43 1.13 8.85
N ALA A 131 -1.16 0.28 8.12
CA ALA A 131 -1.62 -0.97 8.69
C ALA A 131 -0.46 -1.93 9.01
N GLN A 132 0.63 -1.84 8.23
CA GLN A 132 1.92 -2.45 8.56
C GLN A 132 3.01 -1.56 7.98
N ARG A 133 3.78 -0.87 8.82
CA ARG A 133 4.84 0.04 8.37
C ARG A 133 5.95 -0.73 7.66
N PRO A 134 6.20 -0.50 6.35
CA PRO A 134 7.36 -1.06 5.68
C PRO A 134 8.67 -0.42 6.17
N SER A 135 9.80 -1.08 5.94
CA SER A 135 11.11 -0.48 6.21
C SER A 135 11.42 0.62 5.20
N ASP A 136 12.11 1.68 5.63
CA ASP A 136 12.61 2.71 4.74
C ASP A 136 13.79 2.19 3.88
N THR A 137 13.89 2.65 2.64
CA THR A 137 14.96 2.30 1.72
C THR A 137 15.27 3.46 0.77
N TRP A 138 16.50 3.54 0.30
CA TRP A 138 16.90 4.54 -0.68
C TRP A 138 16.96 3.93 -2.09
N PHE A 139 16.25 4.51 -3.04
CA PHE A 139 16.28 4.08 -4.44
C PHE A 139 17.01 5.13 -5.29
N GLY A 140 18.26 4.86 -5.64
CA GLY A 140 19.10 5.79 -6.40
C GLY A 140 20.54 5.34 -6.57
N ALA A 141 21.30 6.06 -7.40
CA ALA A 141 22.71 5.78 -7.64
C ALA A 141 23.61 6.29 -6.48
N SER A 142 23.13 7.28 -5.73
CA SER A 142 23.80 7.83 -4.54
C SER A 142 22.78 8.46 -3.60
N THR A 143 23.20 8.86 -2.39
CA THR A 143 22.34 9.61 -1.44
C THR A 143 21.98 11.02 -1.90
N LEU A 144 22.68 11.55 -2.91
CA LEU A 144 22.35 12.83 -3.55
C LEU A 144 21.41 12.67 -4.75
N GLU A 145 21.39 11.48 -5.35
CA GLU A 145 20.65 11.15 -6.55
C GLU A 145 19.80 9.90 -6.33
N GLY A 146 18.58 10.11 -5.84
CA GLY A 146 17.63 9.04 -5.55
C GLY A 146 16.37 9.55 -4.89
N GLU A 147 15.56 8.61 -4.42
CA GLU A 147 14.30 8.87 -3.76
C GLU A 147 14.15 7.96 -2.53
N LEU A 148 13.65 8.53 -1.43
CA LEU A 148 13.26 7.76 -0.26
C LEU A 148 12.01 6.94 -0.60
N CYS A 149 12.13 5.63 -0.50
CA CYS A 149 11.09 4.67 -0.79
C CYS A 149 10.84 3.77 0.43
N TYR A 150 9.79 2.98 0.36
CA TYR A 150 9.60 1.85 1.24
C TYR A 150 10.18 0.57 0.63
N ALA A 151 10.64 -0.37 1.45
CA ALA A 151 10.98 -1.72 1.03
C ALA A 151 9.97 -2.70 1.62
N ILE A 152 9.41 -3.56 0.76
CA ILE A 152 8.68 -4.74 1.20
C ILE A 152 9.44 -6.00 0.80
N ARG A 153 9.61 -6.90 1.77
CA ARG A 153 9.99 -8.29 1.51
C ARG A 153 8.69 -9.07 1.39
N THR A 154 8.24 -9.25 0.16
CA THR A 154 7.10 -10.12 -0.14
C THR A 154 7.57 -11.08 -1.20
N SER A 155 7.13 -12.33 -1.09
CA SER A 155 7.26 -13.22 -2.22
C SER A 155 6.40 -12.67 -3.36
N VAL A 156 7.03 -12.30 -4.48
CA VAL A 156 6.31 -11.95 -5.70
C VAL A 156 5.58 -13.21 -6.18
N ARG A 157 4.26 -13.12 -6.38
CA ARG A 157 3.47 -14.25 -6.87
C ARG A 157 3.21 -14.08 -8.36
N PHE A 158 3.38 -15.16 -9.12
CA PHE A 158 3.07 -15.20 -10.57
C PHE A 158 1.73 -15.89 -10.85
N ASP A 159 1.11 -16.47 -9.82
CA ASP A 159 -0.25 -16.97 -9.86
C ASP A 159 -1.05 -16.31 -8.73
N LEU A 160 -2.15 -15.66 -9.10
CA LEU A 160 -3.05 -14.96 -8.17
C LEU A 160 -3.61 -15.90 -7.09
N LYS A 161 -3.82 -17.18 -7.42
CA LYS A 161 -4.34 -18.19 -6.47
C LYS A 161 -3.40 -18.42 -5.29
N ASN A 162 -2.11 -18.16 -5.48
CA ASN A 162 -1.08 -18.31 -4.46
C ASN A 162 -0.85 -17.01 -3.64
N LEU A 163 -1.67 -15.98 -3.85
CA LEU A 163 -1.58 -14.72 -3.12
C LEU A 163 -2.59 -14.71 -1.96
N PRO A 164 -2.12 -14.77 -0.69
CA PRO A 164 -3.00 -14.72 0.47
C PRO A 164 -3.84 -13.45 0.47
N VAL A 165 -5.11 -13.57 0.85
CA VAL A 165 -6.03 -12.44 1.01
C VAL A 165 -5.84 -11.91 2.42
N ARG A 166 -5.31 -10.68 2.53
CA ARG A 166 -5.12 -10.00 3.81
C ARG A 166 -5.93 -8.70 3.82
N PRO A 167 -6.74 -8.41 4.84
CA PRO A 167 -7.65 -7.26 4.85
C PRO A 167 -6.94 -5.90 4.82
N TYR A 168 -5.67 -5.89 5.21
CA TYR A 168 -4.83 -4.71 5.35
C TYR A 168 -3.86 -4.49 4.17
N ARG A 169 -4.03 -5.23 3.06
CA ARG A 169 -3.16 -5.11 1.89
C ARG A 169 -3.97 -4.96 0.61
N ALA A 170 -3.43 -4.20 -0.33
CA ALA A 170 -3.97 -4.05 -1.67
C ALA A 170 -3.14 -4.83 -2.69
N VAL A 171 -3.79 -5.37 -3.72
CA VAL A 171 -3.15 -6.12 -4.80
C VAL A 171 -2.90 -5.22 -6.00
N SER A 172 -1.67 -5.20 -6.46
CA SER A 172 -1.25 -4.58 -7.72
C SER A 172 -0.90 -5.67 -8.73
N VAL A 173 -1.51 -5.58 -9.92
CA VAL A 173 -1.18 -6.43 -11.07
C VAL A 173 -0.10 -5.73 -11.87
N VAL A 174 1.12 -6.29 -11.85
CA VAL A 174 2.27 -5.74 -12.57
C VAL A 174 2.56 -6.58 -13.82
N ARG A 175 2.35 -6.00 -14.99
CA ARG A 175 2.69 -6.58 -16.29
C ARG A 175 4.11 -6.17 -16.66
N ILE A 176 4.92 -7.14 -17.03
CA ILE A 176 6.34 -6.92 -17.31
C ILE A 176 6.60 -7.41 -18.73
N LEU A 177 7.11 -6.52 -19.57
CA LEU A 177 7.43 -6.75 -20.97
C LEU A 177 8.92 -6.47 -21.17
N ASN A 178 9.65 -7.46 -21.67
CA ASN A 178 11.05 -7.32 -22.03
C ASN A 178 11.17 -7.40 -23.56
N HIS A 179 11.14 -6.24 -24.23
CA HIS A 179 11.36 -6.14 -25.67
C HIS A 179 12.84 -5.99 -26.03
N ALA A 180 13.72 -5.92 -25.05
CA ALA A 180 15.16 -5.86 -25.26
C ALA A 180 15.75 -7.23 -25.64
N ASP A 181 16.97 -7.21 -26.18
CA ASP A 181 17.68 -8.41 -26.63
C ASP A 181 18.44 -9.12 -25.49
N THR A 182 18.45 -8.52 -24.28
CA THR A 182 19.05 -9.12 -23.07
C THR A 182 18.00 -9.59 -22.06
N PRO A 183 18.31 -10.64 -21.27
CA PRO A 183 17.45 -11.06 -20.16
C PRO A 183 17.25 -9.94 -19.13
N LEU A 184 16.04 -9.82 -18.58
CA LEU A 184 15.70 -8.87 -17.52
C LEU A 184 15.60 -9.60 -16.16
N PRO A 185 16.60 -9.47 -15.27
CA PRO A 185 16.52 -10.00 -13.91
C PRO A 185 15.63 -9.12 -13.02
N LEU A 186 14.55 -9.68 -12.51
CA LEU A 186 13.62 -9.05 -11.57
C LEU A 186 14.05 -9.30 -10.13
N ALA A 187 15.10 -8.61 -9.69
CA ALA A 187 15.54 -8.64 -8.29
C ALA A 187 14.77 -7.62 -7.43
N ARG A 188 14.59 -6.40 -7.97
CA ARG A 188 13.90 -5.30 -7.30
C ARG A 188 12.97 -4.63 -8.28
N LEU A 189 11.77 -4.32 -7.81
CA LEU A 189 10.76 -3.65 -8.60
C LEU A 189 10.21 -2.44 -7.85
N ARG A 190 10.20 -1.27 -8.50
CA ARG A 190 9.56 -0.09 -7.92
C ARG A 190 8.09 -0.04 -8.33
N LEU A 191 7.20 0.03 -7.33
CA LEU A 191 5.77 0.21 -7.49
C LEU A 191 5.38 1.65 -7.11
N PRO A 192 4.79 2.45 -8.01
CA PRO A 192 4.48 3.86 -7.80
C PRO A 192 3.15 4.04 -7.04
N LEU A 193 3.06 3.50 -5.82
CA LEU A 193 1.83 3.51 -5.00
C LEU A 193 1.17 4.89 -4.83
N PRO A 194 1.90 6.02 -4.65
CA PRO A 194 1.26 7.33 -4.46
C PRO A 194 0.34 7.75 -5.62
N TYR A 195 0.58 7.23 -6.82
CA TYR A 195 -0.15 7.53 -8.05
C TYR A 195 -1.28 6.54 -8.35
N LEU A 196 -1.52 5.56 -7.47
CA LEU A 196 -2.51 4.50 -7.66
C LEU A 196 -3.73 4.74 -6.77
N SER A 197 -4.91 4.53 -7.34
CA SER A 197 -6.17 4.50 -6.60
C SER A 197 -6.37 3.15 -5.92
N PHE A 198 -7.38 3.06 -5.06
CA PHE A 198 -7.91 1.76 -4.62
C PHE A 198 -9.32 1.49 -5.14
N TYR A 199 -9.53 0.23 -5.46
CA TYR A 199 -10.79 -0.38 -5.83
C TYR A 199 -11.05 -1.57 -4.91
N ALA A 200 -12.31 -1.87 -4.65
CA ALA A 200 -12.71 -3.06 -3.89
C ALA A 200 -13.59 -3.95 -4.77
N ASP A 201 -13.34 -5.26 -4.72
CA ASP A 201 -14.25 -6.26 -5.26
C ASP A 201 -15.40 -6.56 -4.28
N GLY A 202 -16.31 -7.46 -4.69
CA GLY A 202 -17.50 -7.82 -3.89
C GLY A 202 -17.18 -8.47 -2.53
N ASP A 203 -15.98 -9.03 -2.37
CA ASP A 203 -15.51 -9.65 -1.12
C ASP A 203 -14.75 -8.66 -0.22
N GLY A 204 -14.56 -7.42 -0.68
CA GLY A 204 -13.84 -6.37 0.04
C GLY A 204 -12.32 -6.47 -0.07
N ARG A 205 -11.78 -7.25 -1.02
CA ARG A 205 -10.34 -7.24 -1.30
C ARG A 205 -9.98 -5.98 -2.07
N LEU A 206 -8.89 -5.34 -1.65
CA LEU A 206 -8.40 -4.10 -2.25
C LEU A 206 -7.48 -4.37 -3.44
N TRP A 207 -7.65 -3.56 -4.48
CA TRP A 207 -6.92 -3.61 -5.74
C TRP A 207 -6.47 -2.20 -6.15
N THR A 208 -5.34 -2.09 -6.82
CA THR A 208 -4.89 -0.87 -7.51
C THR A 208 -5.16 -0.95 -9.00
N GLU A 209 -4.89 0.10 -9.77
CA GLU A 209 -4.74 -0.04 -11.23
C GLU A 209 -3.60 -1.01 -11.60
N SER A 210 -3.68 -1.62 -12.78
CA SER A 210 -2.54 -2.39 -13.30
C SER A 210 -1.35 -1.48 -13.60
N VAL A 211 -0.14 -1.94 -13.31
CA VAL A 211 1.11 -1.27 -13.67
C VAL A 211 1.78 -2.06 -14.78
N THR A 212 2.12 -1.44 -15.90
CA THR A 212 2.88 -2.08 -16.98
C THR A 212 4.28 -1.51 -17.03
N LEU A 213 5.26 -2.38 -17.10
CA LEU A 213 6.68 -2.08 -17.20
C LEU A 213 7.18 -2.60 -18.53
N ASP A 214 7.61 -1.66 -19.36
CA ASP A 214 7.96 -1.91 -20.75
C ASP A 214 9.43 -1.54 -20.95
N ARG A 215 10.30 -2.56 -20.95
CA ARG A 215 11.74 -2.42 -21.22
C ARG A 215 11.97 -2.61 -22.71
N ARG A 216 12.35 -1.54 -23.41
CA ARG A 216 12.55 -1.54 -24.87
C ARG A 216 13.99 -1.65 -25.32
N GLN A 217 14.94 -1.28 -24.48
CA GLN A 217 16.37 -1.30 -24.78
C GLN A 217 17.14 -1.96 -23.64
N ASP A 218 18.43 -2.24 -23.88
CA ASP A 218 19.33 -2.84 -22.90
C ASP A 218 19.79 -1.85 -21.80
N ASP A 219 18.94 -0.91 -21.42
CA ASP A 219 19.14 -0.03 -20.28
C ASP A 219 18.25 -0.44 -19.08
N ASP A 220 18.45 0.26 -17.97
CA ASP A 220 17.69 0.07 -16.73
C ASP A 220 16.38 0.88 -16.71
N LEU A 221 16.05 1.53 -17.82
CA LEU A 221 14.87 2.38 -17.93
C LEU A 221 13.75 1.55 -18.55
N ALA A 222 12.73 1.27 -17.74
CA ALA A 222 11.45 0.83 -18.27
C ALA A 222 10.43 1.95 -18.19
N GLU A 223 9.66 2.08 -19.25
CA GLU A 223 8.48 2.94 -19.28
C GLU A 223 7.42 2.35 -18.35
N ILE A 224 6.93 3.16 -17.39
CA ILE A 224 5.77 2.80 -16.57
C ILE A 224 4.50 3.29 -17.25
N LYS A 225 3.55 2.39 -17.45
CA LYS A 225 2.19 2.73 -17.88
C LYS A 225 1.21 2.30 -16.80
N LEU A 226 0.44 3.24 -16.28
CA LEU A 226 -0.64 2.96 -15.33
C LEU A 226 -1.94 2.68 -16.07
N GLY A 227 -2.70 1.69 -15.58
CA GLY A 227 -4.07 1.45 -16.01
C GLY A 227 -4.98 2.64 -15.66
N LYS A 228 -6.19 2.63 -16.22
CA LYS A 228 -7.21 3.68 -15.95
C LYS A 228 -8.29 3.23 -14.96
N SER A 229 -8.27 1.95 -14.57
CA SER A 229 -9.29 1.30 -13.75
C SER A 229 -8.67 0.09 -13.04
N ALA A 230 -9.46 -0.56 -12.18
CA ALA A 230 -9.14 -1.87 -11.63
C ALA A 230 -8.74 -2.87 -12.75
N PRO A 231 -7.78 -3.77 -12.49
CA PRO A 231 -7.37 -4.80 -13.42
C PRO A 231 -8.51 -5.81 -13.64
N ARG A 232 -8.57 -6.41 -14.83
CA ARG A 232 -9.55 -7.45 -15.15
C ARG A 232 -9.52 -8.63 -14.17
N GLU A 233 -8.34 -8.92 -13.60
CA GLU A 233 -8.13 -9.99 -12.63
C GLU A 233 -8.90 -9.77 -11.32
N ALA A 234 -9.32 -8.53 -11.04
CA ALA A 234 -10.13 -8.19 -9.88
C ALA A 234 -11.64 -8.42 -10.10
N GLY A 235 -12.08 -8.71 -11.33
CA GLY A 235 -13.50 -8.85 -11.65
C GLY A 235 -14.26 -7.53 -11.55
N GLN A 236 -15.46 -7.56 -10.98
CA GLN A 236 -16.26 -6.35 -10.76
C GLN A 236 -15.78 -5.62 -9.51
N CYS A 237 -15.33 -4.38 -9.68
CA CYS A 237 -14.87 -3.54 -8.59
C CYS A 237 -15.50 -2.16 -8.59
N THR A 238 -15.56 -1.56 -7.41
CA THR A 238 -15.91 -0.15 -7.20
C THR A 238 -14.71 0.63 -6.71
N LYS A 239 -14.54 1.87 -7.17
CA LYS A 239 -13.48 2.76 -6.67
C LYS A 239 -13.77 3.16 -5.23
N VAL A 240 -12.78 3.00 -4.34
CA VAL A 240 -12.87 3.30 -2.91
C VAL A 240 -12.19 4.62 -2.58
N THR A 241 -10.94 4.80 -3.06
CA THR A 241 -10.17 6.04 -2.88
C THR A 241 -9.39 6.37 -4.13
N GLY A 242 -9.18 7.67 -4.38
CA GLY A 242 -8.28 8.15 -5.44
C GLY A 242 -6.81 8.04 -5.05
N PRO A 243 -5.90 8.34 -5.99
CA PRO A 243 -4.48 8.37 -5.70
C PRO A 243 -4.14 9.50 -4.71
N ARG A 244 -2.97 9.41 -4.06
CA ARG A 244 -2.47 10.49 -3.21
C ARG A 244 -1.99 11.67 -4.04
N GLU A 245 -1.37 11.36 -5.17
CA GLU A 245 -0.78 12.31 -6.09
C GLU A 245 -1.30 12.08 -7.50
N GLU A 246 -1.50 13.16 -8.24
CA GLU A 246 -1.81 13.05 -9.66
C GLU A 246 -0.53 12.82 -10.46
N MET A 247 -0.53 11.82 -11.34
CA MET A 247 0.59 11.60 -12.24
C MET A 247 0.48 12.58 -13.42
N GLU A 248 1.43 13.52 -13.55
CA GLU A 248 1.47 14.35 -14.75
C GLU A 248 1.79 13.49 -15.98
N LYS A 249 1.21 13.83 -17.13
CA LYS A 249 1.12 12.99 -18.35
C LYS A 249 2.45 12.58 -19.02
N LYS A 250 3.63 12.91 -18.46
CA LYS A 250 4.95 12.69 -19.08
C LYS A 250 6.07 12.24 -18.13
N HIS A 251 5.78 11.59 -17.02
CA HIS A 251 6.86 11.08 -16.15
C HIS A 251 7.34 9.70 -16.60
N LEU A 252 8.52 9.68 -17.25
CA LEU A 252 9.36 8.48 -17.35
C LEU A 252 9.91 8.18 -15.95
N ILE A 253 9.16 7.41 -15.18
CA ILE A 253 9.58 7.01 -13.83
C ILE A 253 10.64 5.92 -13.98
N ARG A 254 11.84 6.13 -13.40
CA ARG A 254 12.84 5.07 -13.25
C ARG A 254 12.23 3.91 -12.45
N SER A 255 12.02 2.79 -13.12
CA SER A 255 11.32 1.60 -12.58
C SER A 255 12.26 0.55 -12.00
N PHE A 256 13.47 0.51 -12.52
CA PHE A 256 14.51 -0.42 -12.13
C PHE A 256 15.76 0.36 -11.75
N THR A 257 16.49 -0.16 -10.76
CA THR A 257 17.93 -0.01 -10.73
C THR A 257 18.46 -1.31 -11.29
N GLY A 258 19.05 -1.29 -12.49
CA GLY A 258 20.00 -2.33 -12.79
C GLY A 258 21.15 -2.12 -11.83
N LEU A 259 21.22 -3.01 -10.85
CA LEU A 259 22.55 -3.40 -10.42
C LEU A 259 23.10 -4.19 -11.60
N LEU A 260 23.82 -3.50 -12.48
CA LEU A 260 24.89 -4.08 -13.29
C LEU A 260 25.64 -5.06 -12.38
N GLY A 261 25.36 -6.35 -12.55
CA GLY A 261 25.72 -7.35 -11.56
C GLY A 261 25.76 -8.76 -12.11
N LEU A 262 25.98 -8.93 -13.42
CA LEU A 262 26.64 -10.14 -13.93
C LEU A 262 28.18 -10.02 -13.89
N ARG A 263 28.71 -8.98 -13.23
CA ARG A 263 30.10 -8.98 -12.78
C ARG A 263 30.10 -9.00 -11.25
N LYS A 264 30.80 -10.01 -10.72
CA LYS A 264 31.42 -9.94 -9.39
C LYS A 264 31.98 -8.54 -9.20
N ASP A 265 31.83 -8.01 -7.99
CA ASP A 265 32.40 -6.76 -7.49
C ASP A 265 31.52 -5.52 -7.70
N ARG A 266 30.63 -5.28 -6.74
CA ARG A 266 30.73 -4.11 -5.84
C ARG A 266 29.62 -4.14 -4.80
N GLU A 267 30.04 -4.16 -3.54
CA GLU A 267 29.25 -3.76 -2.39
C GLU A 267 28.76 -2.32 -2.62
N GLY A 268 27.56 -2.17 -3.16
CA GLY A 268 26.83 -0.91 -3.17
C GLY A 268 26.27 -0.69 -1.78
N TYR A 269 26.74 0.37 -1.10
CA TYR A 269 26.35 0.80 0.24
C TYR A 269 24.81 0.78 0.44
N GLU A 270 24.26 -0.33 0.96
CA GLU A 270 22.95 -0.36 1.60
C GLU A 270 23.18 -0.01 3.07
N ARG A 271 22.84 1.22 3.47
CA ARG A 271 22.51 1.49 4.88
C ARG A 271 21.01 1.29 5.04
N VAL A 272 20.64 0.33 5.87
CA VAL A 272 19.35 0.38 6.56
C VAL A 272 19.40 1.66 7.40
N VAL A 273 18.55 2.62 7.08
CA VAL A 273 18.33 3.75 7.98
C VAL A 273 17.36 3.20 9.02
N GLU A 274 17.88 2.82 10.18
CA GLU A 274 17.09 2.53 11.38
C GLU A 274 16.45 3.81 11.92
#